data_AF-A0A357IS95-F1
#
_entry.id   AF-A0A357IS95-F1
#
_cell.length_a   1.000
_cell.length_b   1.000
_cell.length_c   1.000
_cell.angle_alpha   90.00
_cell.angle_beta   90.00
_cell.angle_gamma   90.00
#
_symmetry.space_group_name_H-M   'P 1'
#
loop_
_entity.id
_entity.type
_entity.pdbx_description
1 polymer ?
#
loop_
_entity_poly.entity_id
_entity_poly.type
_entity_poly.pdbx_seq_one_letter_code
_entity_poly.pdbx_strand_id
1 'polypeptide(L)'
;MAMIQKIDRSYLLSFGTSSYLISFLPIGKPILDYYGSSIGDGVAGSLFRPTLLPGRAVCYSEEEPSCSLSFLPLETSTQAKGDFLTPSLLLEGGSPTPVDFRLSSSRIEDRPLPPEGYPWPRNVEQELILTLEDEANSLKLELHYLTFEGQNVLGRYAKIINEGTFSYRIRRFSSFSLSLLDPTLVLHIFRGGWIDEFHEESIPLTSAITSLHSSAGSSSDLHNPFFYVQAQSGECYGFNLLYSGDHEEILQTSPMGFARISCGIDSENFLYPLAPGESFSSPLAVLSHGDSESEMTSSFHRFIRSCLLPESHVGIPRPIVYNNWEATYFDFDEPKLRSLAGKAASLGVECFVLDDGWFGKRDNDRCSLGDWEANRKKLPHGLRGISDFVHKKGMLFGLWLEPEAISPDSELFLAHPDW
;
A
#
# COMPACT_ATOMS: atom_id res chain seq x y z
N MET A 1 7.93 -20.30 11.77
CA MET A 1 8.72 -20.11 10.53
C MET A 1 7.72 -19.95 9.42
N ALA A 2 7.79 -18.88 8.63
CA ALA A 2 6.86 -18.77 7.53
C ALA A 2 7.24 -19.80 6.46
N MET A 3 6.24 -20.40 5.82
CA MET A 3 6.50 -21.47 4.88
C MET A 3 5.47 -21.44 3.75
N ILE A 4 5.97 -21.44 2.53
CA ILE A 4 5.18 -21.62 1.33
C ILE A 4 5.33 -23.07 0.88
N GLN A 5 4.23 -23.82 0.91
CA GLN A 5 4.20 -25.22 0.51
C GLN A 5 3.31 -25.39 -0.71
N LYS A 6 3.79 -26.14 -1.71
CA LYS A 6 2.95 -26.61 -2.81
C LYS A 6 2.23 -27.89 -2.39
N ILE A 7 0.91 -27.89 -2.46
CA ILE A 7 0.05 -29.04 -2.11
C ILE A 7 -0.81 -29.35 -3.34
N ASP A 8 -0.45 -30.37 -4.12
CA ASP A 8 -1.12 -30.72 -5.38
C ASP A 8 -1.28 -29.51 -6.34
N ARG A 9 -2.51 -29.05 -6.57
CA ARG A 9 -2.86 -27.87 -7.39
C ARG A 9 -3.14 -26.63 -6.55
N SER A 10 -2.46 -26.52 -5.40
CA SER A 10 -2.62 -25.42 -4.46
C SER A 10 -1.29 -24.99 -3.85
N TYR A 11 -1.26 -23.79 -3.31
CA TYR A 11 -0.18 -23.28 -2.47
C TYR A 11 -0.75 -22.87 -1.10
N LEU A 12 -0.20 -23.47 -0.05
CA LEU A 12 -0.46 -23.07 1.33
C LEU A 12 0.67 -22.16 1.80
N LEU A 13 0.33 -20.92 2.13
CA LEU A 13 1.22 -19.95 2.73
C LEU A 13 0.90 -19.89 4.22
N SER A 14 1.82 -20.34 5.06
CA SER A 14 1.70 -20.29 6.51
C SER A 14 2.62 -19.20 7.04
N PHE A 15 2.09 -18.23 7.78
CA PHE A 15 2.85 -17.09 8.32
C PHE A 15 2.28 -16.69 9.68
N GLY A 16 3.15 -16.53 10.68
CA GLY A 16 2.73 -16.25 12.05
C GLY A 16 1.71 -17.28 12.56
N THR A 17 0.49 -16.81 12.82
CA THR A 17 -0.67 -17.60 13.30
C THR A 17 -1.73 -17.79 12.22
N SER A 18 -1.43 -17.42 10.97
CA SER A 18 -2.39 -17.39 9.87
C SER A 18 -1.97 -18.31 8.72
N SER A 19 -2.95 -18.69 7.91
CA SER A 19 -2.78 -19.44 6.67
C SER A 19 -3.52 -18.77 5.52
N TYR A 20 -2.94 -18.82 4.33
CA TYR A 20 -3.53 -18.35 3.08
C TYR A 20 -3.38 -19.46 2.02
N LEU A 21 -4.50 -19.99 1.54
CA LEU A 21 -4.54 -21.12 0.62
C LEU A 21 -5.04 -20.67 -0.76
N ILE A 22 -4.16 -20.77 -1.75
CA ILE A 22 -4.47 -20.50 -3.15
C ILE A 22 -4.66 -21.82 -3.87
N SER A 23 -5.75 -21.97 -4.61
CA SER A 23 -5.97 -23.15 -5.46
C SER A 23 -6.12 -22.77 -6.92
N PHE A 24 -5.80 -23.71 -7.81
CA PHE A 24 -5.95 -23.53 -9.25
C PHE A 24 -7.07 -24.39 -9.80
N LEU A 25 -8.01 -23.74 -10.47
CA LEU A 25 -9.05 -24.44 -11.21
C LEU A 25 -8.46 -25.15 -12.44
N PRO A 26 -9.13 -26.20 -12.96
CA PRO A 26 -8.71 -26.87 -14.21
C PRO A 26 -8.47 -25.91 -15.37
N ILE A 27 -9.27 -24.83 -15.42
CA ILE A 27 -9.19 -23.72 -16.39
C ILE A 27 -8.01 -22.76 -16.17
N GLY A 28 -7.10 -23.04 -15.22
CA GLY A 28 -5.91 -22.25 -14.95
C GLY A 28 -6.15 -20.94 -14.17
N LYS A 29 -7.34 -20.74 -13.61
CA LYS A 29 -7.65 -19.55 -12.79
C LYS A 29 -7.26 -19.77 -11.33
N PRO A 30 -6.47 -18.87 -10.71
CA PRO A 30 -6.21 -18.89 -9.28
C PRO A 30 -7.40 -18.35 -8.47
N ILE A 31 -7.72 -19.03 -7.37
CA ILE A 31 -8.76 -18.65 -6.43
C ILE A 31 -8.24 -18.68 -4.99
N LEU A 32 -8.81 -17.83 -4.14
CA LEU A 32 -8.62 -17.87 -2.70
C LEU A 32 -9.55 -18.92 -2.10
N ASP A 33 -8.98 -20.04 -1.65
CA ASP A 33 -9.74 -21.10 -0.96
C ASP A 33 -9.92 -20.79 0.53
N TYR A 34 -8.91 -20.19 1.16
CA TYR A 34 -8.93 -19.90 2.60
C TYR A 34 -7.97 -18.76 2.94
N TYR A 35 -8.41 -17.85 3.82
CA TYR A 35 -7.55 -16.92 4.54
C TYR A 35 -8.09 -16.79 5.96
N GLY A 36 -7.24 -16.98 6.97
CA GLY A 36 -7.63 -16.90 8.37
C GLY A 36 -6.61 -17.58 9.28
N SER A 37 -7.08 -18.05 10.44
CA SER A 37 -6.30 -18.83 11.41
C SER A 37 -5.56 -20.03 10.81
N SER A 38 -4.42 -20.41 11.38
CA SER A 38 -3.57 -21.47 10.83
C SER A 38 -4.30 -22.82 10.76
N ILE A 39 -4.27 -23.46 9.58
CA ILE A 39 -5.01 -24.72 9.30
C ILE A 39 -4.11 -25.97 9.25
N GLY A 40 -2.79 -25.83 9.40
CA GLY A 40 -1.82 -26.93 9.32
C GLY A 40 -1.67 -27.55 7.91
N ASP A 41 -0.68 -28.43 7.76
CA ASP A 41 -0.13 -28.85 6.44
C ASP A 41 -0.96 -29.93 5.69
N GLY A 42 -2.20 -30.21 6.13
CA GLY A 42 -3.00 -31.35 5.66
C GLY A 42 -4.38 -31.01 5.08
N VAL A 43 -4.73 -29.73 4.98
CA VAL A 43 -6.08 -29.33 4.59
C VAL A 43 -6.19 -29.18 3.08
N ALA A 44 -7.01 -30.04 2.47
CA ALA A 44 -7.48 -29.84 1.10
C ALA A 44 -8.55 -28.73 1.10
N GLY A 45 -8.43 -27.77 0.18
CA GLY A 45 -9.36 -26.65 0.06
C GLY A 45 -10.81 -27.11 -0.07
N SER A 46 -11.72 -26.42 0.62
CA SER A 46 -13.13 -26.85 0.76
C SER A 46 -14.12 -26.08 -0.12
N LEU A 47 -13.63 -25.34 -1.13
CA LEU A 47 -14.45 -24.30 -1.75
C LEU A 47 -15.76 -24.83 -2.33
N PHE A 48 -16.84 -24.20 -1.90
CA PHE A 48 -18.17 -24.33 -2.45
C PHE A 48 -18.15 -24.01 -3.94
N ARG A 49 -18.45 -25.01 -4.78
CA ARG A 49 -18.60 -24.84 -6.23
C ARG A 49 -20.07 -24.93 -6.61
N PRO A 50 -20.63 -23.91 -7.28
CA PRO A 50 -21.97 -24.03 -7.84
C PRO A 50 -21.99 -25.24 -8.78
N THR A 51 -22.91 -26.18 -8.56
CA THR A 51 -23.13 -27.33 -9.47
C THR A 51 -24.03 -26.95 -10.65
N LEU A 52 -24.67 -25.78 -10.59
CA LEU A 52 -25.55 -25.24 -11.62
C LEU A 52 -25.30 -23.73 -11.76
N LEU A 53 -25.17 -23.26 -13.00
CA LEU A 53 -25.08 -21.84 -13.30
C LEU A 53 -26.47 -21.17 -13.30
N PRO A 54 -26.64 -20.01 -12.66
CA PRO A 54 -27.83 -19.18 -12.85
C PRO A 54 -27.98 -18.79 -14.33
N GLY A 55 -29.20 -18.69 -14.85
CA GLY A 55 -29.46 -18.57 -16.29
C GLY A 55 -28.88 -17.34 -17.03
N ARG A 56 -28.31 -16.35 -16.33
CA ARG A 56 -27.61 -15.19 -16.92
C ARG A 56 -26.09 -15.27 -16.77
N ALA A 57 -25.56 -16.31 -16.15
CA ALA A 57 -24.14 -16.49 -15.97
C ALA A 57 -23.47 -16.82 -17.31
N VAL A 58 -22.26 -16.29 -17.50
CA VAL A 58 -21.41 -16.69 -18.62
C VAL A 58 -20.69 -17.97 -18.23
N CYS A 59 -20.89 -19.02 -19.02
CA CYS A 59 -20.09 -20.23 -18.95
C CYS A 59 -18.67 -19.91 -19.45
N TYR A 60 -17.68 -20.05 -18.58
CA TYR A 60 -16.30 -19.70 -18.92
C TYR A 60 -15.64 -20.75 -19.83
N SER A 61 -15.96 -22.03 -19.63
CA SER A 61 -15.39 -23.15 -20.38
C SER A 61 -16.46 -24.19 -20.69
N GLU A 62 -16.53 -24.66 -21.93
CA GLU A 62 -17.42 -25.76 -22.33
C GLU A 62 -17.06 -27.08 -21.63
N GLU A 63 -15.80 -27.25 -21.22
CA GLU A 63 -15.33 -28.43 -20.48
C GLU A 63 -15.78 -28.42 -19.01
N GLU A 64 -16.06 -27.23 -18.46
CA GLU A 64 -16.53 -27.01 -17.09
C GLU A 64 -17.80 -26.15 -17.10
N PRO A 65 -18.96 -26.71 -17.53
CA PRO A 65 -20.18 -25.93 -17.77
C PRO A 65 -20.76 -25.24 -16.55
N SER A 66 -20.35 -25.65 -15.34
CA SER A 66 -20.75 -25.04 -14.08
C SER A 66 -19.83 -23.90 -13.65
N CYS A 67 -18.77 -23.59 -14.42
CA CYS A 67 -17.78 -22.59 -14.07
C CYS A 67 -18.14 -21.21 -14.64
N SER A 68 -18.29 -20.23 -13.76
CA SER A 68 -18.49 -18.83 -14.13
C SER A 68 -17.72 -17.92 -13.19
N LEU A 69 -16.91 -17.02 -13.76
CA LEU A 69 -15.96 -16.18 -13.03
C LEU A 69 -16.64 -15.25 -12.01
N SER A 70 -17.86 -14.79 -12.29
CA SER A 70 -18.65 -13.94 -11.38
C SER A 70 -18.97 -14.58 -10.02
N PHE A 71 -18.83 -15.89 -9.90
CA PHE A 71 -19.19 -16.65 -8.69
C PHE A 71 -17.95 -17.28 -8.02
N LEU A 72 -16.75 -16.87 -8.43
CA LEU A 72 -15.49 -17.39 -7.91
C LEU A 72 -14.73 -16.35 -7.08
N PRO A 73 -14.07 -16.77 -5.99
CA PRO A 73 -13.20 -15.92 -5.19
C PRO A 73 -11.82 -15.79 -5.87
N LEU A 74 -11.78 -15.12 -7.01
CA LEU A 74 -10.57 -14.99 -7.82
C LEU A 74 -9.47 -14.20 -7.11
N GLU A 75 -8.22 -14.62 -7.30
CA GLU A 75 -7.01 -13.89 -6.82
C GLU A 75 -6.70 -12.63 -7.64
N THR A 76 -7.26 -12.57 -8.86
CA THR A 76 -7.18 -11.43 -9.77
C THR A 76 -8.40 -11.44 -10.69
N SER A 77 -8.90 -10.26 -11.03
CA SER A 77 -10.06 -10.07 -11.89
C SER A 77 -9.71 -9.13 -13.04
N THR A 78 -10.09 -9.54 -14.25
CA THR A 78 -9.94 -8.74 -15.47
C THR A 78 -11.30 -8.45 -16.09
N GLN A 79 -11.36 -7.43 -16.94
CA GLN A 79 -12.57 -7.18 -17.72
C GLN A 79 -12.87 -8.34 -18.68
N ALA A 80 -14.16 -8.52 -18.99
CA ALA A 80 -14.71 -9.51 -19.90
C ALA A 80 -14.64 -10.96 -19.35
N LYS A 81 -14.95 -11.95 -20.19
CA LYS A 81 -15.01 -13.39 -19.82
C LYS A 81 -15.99 -13.77 -18.70
N GLY A 82 -16.91 -12.88 -18.34
CA GLY A 82 -18.04 -13.21 -17.46
C GLY A 82 -17.79 -12.97 -15.98
N ASP A 83 -16.74 -12.24 -15.61
CA ASP A 83 -16.69 -11.56 -14.31
C ASP A 83 -17.29 -10.17 -14.46
N PHE A 84 -18.33 -9.87 -13.69
CA PHE A 84 -19.08 -8.62 -13.74
C PHE A 84 -18.84 -7.72 -12.52
N LEU A 85 -17.98 -8.15 -11.59
CA LEU A 85 -17.53 -7.33 -10.49
C LEU A 85 -16.42 -6.37 -10.96
N THR A 86 -16.09 -5.39 -10.13
CA THR A 86 -15.02 -4.44 -10.45
C THR A 86 -13.69 -5.20 -10.66
N PRO A 87 -13.02 -5.02 -11.81
CA PRO A 87 -11.79 -5.75 -12.11
C PRO A 87 -10.61 -5.15 -11.34
N SER A 88 -9.66 -5.99 -10.93
CA SER A 88 -8.38 -5.55 -10.34
C SER A 88 -7.36 -5.10 -11.39
N LEU A 89 -7.54 -5.52 -12.65
CA LEU A 89 -6.73 -5.08 -13.78
C LEU A 89 -7.65 -4.63 -14.93
N LEU A 90 -7.49 -3.38 -15.35
CA LEU A 90 -8.16 -2.81 -16.51
C LEU A 90 -7.13 -2.24 -17.48
N LEU A 91 -7.15 -2.73 -18.72
CA LEU A 91 -6.31 -2.26 -19.81
C LEU A 91 -7.17 -1.55 -20.87
N GLU A 92 -6.67 -0.41 -21.36
CA GLU A 92 -7.22 0.33 -22.49
C GLU A 92 -6.32 0.21 -23.72
N GLY A 93 -6.95 0.26 -24.90
CA GLY A 93 -6.26 0.08 -26.17
C GLY A 93 -5.83 -1.37 -26.39
N GLY A 94 -4.73 -1.54 -27.13
CA GLY A 94 -4.18 -2.85 -27.43
C GLY A 94 -4.94 -3.64 -28.49
N SER A 95 -4.84 -4.97 -28.39
CA SER A 95 -5.50 -5.95 -29.26
C SER A 95 -7.03 -5.90 -29.15
N PRO A 96 -7.78 -6.22 -30.24
CA PRO A 96 -9.24 -6.34 -30.19
C PRO A 96 -9.74 -7.55 -29.38
N THR A 97 -8.86 -8.50 -29.03
CA THR A 97 -9.22 -9.69 -28.25
C THR A 97 -9.16 -9.39 -26.75
N PRO A 98 -10.25 -9.63 -25.99
CA PRO A 98 -10.25 -9.44 -24.54
C PRO A 98 -9.21 -10.32 -23.84
N VAL A 99 -8.62 -9.78 -22.78
CA VAL A 99 -7.57 -10.50 -22.04
C VAL A 99 -8.08 -11.71 -21.29
N ASP A 100 -7.25 -12.75 -21.18
CA ASP A 100 -7.60 -13.97 -20.47
C ASP A 100 -6.39 -14.69 -19.87
N PHE A 101 -5.92 -14.17 -18.73
CA PHE A 101 -4.76 -14.72 -18.04
C PHE A 101 -5.04 -16.08 -17.40
N ARG A 102 -4.20 -17.08 -17.69
CA ARG A 102 -4.25 -18.42 -17.10
C ARG A 102 -2.88 -18.82 -16.57
N LEU A 103 -2.84 -19.60 -15.50
CA LEU A 103 -1.59 -20.05 -14.91
C LEU A 103 -0.74 -20.80 -15.96
N SER A 104 0.46 -20.28 -16.19
CA SER A 104 1.47 -20.91 -17.04
C SER A 104 2.59 -21.52 -16.19
N SER A 105 3.07 -20.78 -15.18
CA SER A 105 4.11 -21.26 -14.29
C SER A 105 4.00 -20.68 -12.88
N SER A 106 4.73 -21.28 -11.95
CA SER A 106 4.86 -20.78 -10.58
C SER A 106 6.24 -21.11 -10.03
N ARG A 107 6.77 -20.24 -9.17
CA ARG A 107 8.07 -20.43 -8.51
C ARG A 107 8.02 -19.87 -7.10
N ILE A 108 8.86 -20.44 -6.23
CA ILE A 108 9.10 -19.95 -4.88
C ILE A 108 10.56 -19.49 -4.84
N GLU A 109 10.76 -18.27 -4.37
CA GLU A 109 12.08 -17.66 -4.20
C GLU A 109 12.32 -17.36 -2.73
N ASP A 110 13.52 -17.67 -2.24
CA ASP A 110 13.93 -17.31 -0.89
C ASP A 110 14.61 -15.93 -0.94
N ARG A 111 14.22 -15.03 -0.01
CA ARG A 111 14.81 -13.69 0.14
C ARG A 111 14.87 -12.89 -1.18
N PRO A 112 13.71 -12.63 -1.81
CA PRO A 112 13.64 -11.91 -3.08
C PRO A 112 14.17 -10.48 -2.96
N LEU A 113 14.53 -9.92 -4.11
CA LEU A 113 14.92 -8.52 -4.25
C LEU A 113 13.69 -7.63 -4.48
N PRO A 114 13.73 -6.35 -4.04
CA PRO A 114 12.66 -5.40 -4.30
C PRO A 114 12.41 -5.16 -5.79
N PRO A 115 11.15 -4.92 -6.21
CA PRO A 115 10.89 -4.24 -7.47
C PRO A 115 11.42 -2.80 -7.39
N GLU A 116 11.87 -2.28 -8.53
CA GLU A 116 12.41 -0.92 -8.61
C GLU A 116 11.35 0.14 -8.26
N GLY A 117 11.74 1.16 -7.49
CA GLY A 117 10.93 2.36 -7.28
C GLY A 117 9.92 2.33 -6.12
N TYR A 118 9.77 1.21 -5.40
CA TYR A 118 8.84 1.11 -4.27
C TYR A 118 9.52 0.92 -2.91
N PRO A 119 8.89 1.39 -1.81
CA PRO A 119 9.29 1.00 -0.47
C PRO A 119 9.27 -0.52 -0.31
N TRP A 120 10.34 -1.08 0.25
CA TRP A 120 10.47 -2.53 0.43
C TRP A 120 10.74 -2.89 1.88
N PRO A 121 9.93 -3.79 2.49
CA PRO A 121 10.20 -4.27 3.83
C PRO A 121 11.46 -5.14 3.87
N ARG A 122 12.23 -5.01 4.94
CA ARG A 122 13.32 -5.93 5.28
C ARG A 122 12.74 -7.28 5.75
N ASN A 123 13.60 -8.30 5.81
CA ASN A 123 13.29 -9.63 6.33
C ASN A 123 12.18 -10.38 5.56
N VAL A 124 12.07 -10.17 4.25
CA VAL A 124 11.29 -11.07 3.39
C VAL A 124 11.93 -12.46 3.46
N GLU A 125 11.14 -13.47 3.84
CA GLU A 125 11.57 -14.85 4.00
C GLU A 125 11.46 -15.60 2.67
N GLN A 126 10.23 -15.71 2.15
CA GLN A 126 9.95 -16.35 0.86
C GLN A 126 8.93 -15.54 0.06
N GLU A 127 9.00 -15.68 -1.26
CA GLU A 127 8.03 -15.16 -2.21
C GLU A 127 7.52 -16.28 -3.11
N LEU A 128 6.19 -16.38 -3.23
CA LEU A 128 5.54 -17.15 -4.27
C LEU A 128 5.19 -16.23 -5.43
N ILE A 129 5.60 -16.61 -6.64
CA ILE A 129 5.29 -15.90 -7.87
C ILE A 129 4.44 -16.82 -8.74
N LEU A 130 3.23 -16.37 -9.04
CA LEU A 130 2.31 -17.04 -9.96
C LEU A 130 2.29 -16.28 -11.28
N THR A 131 2.85 -16.88 -12.33
CA THR A 131 2.86 -16.26 -13.66
C THR A 131 1.66 -16.74 -14.45
N LEU A 132 0.73 -15.82 -14.71
CA LEU A 132 -0.42 -16.02 -15.56
C LEU A 132 -0.13 -15.45 -16.95
N GLU A 133 -0.44 -16.19 -18.00
CA GLU A 133 -0.20 -15.78 -19.39
C GLU A 133 -1.52 -15.63 -20.13
N ASP A 134 -1.58 -14.61 -20.97
CA ASP A 134 -2.58 -14.45 -22.01
C ASP A 134 -1.88 -14.62 -23.36
N GLU A 135 -1.96 -15.83 -23.90
CA GLU A 135 -1.29 -16.22 -25.15
C GLU A 135 -1.75 -15.38 -26.34
N ALA A 136 -3.05 -15.05 -26.42
CA ALA A 136 -3.63 -14.35 -27.57
C ALA A 136 -3.09 -12.92 -27.70
N ASN A 137 -2.77 -12.31 -26.57
CA ASN A 137 -2.26 -10.94 -26.49
C ASN A 137 -0.76 -10.87 -26.18
N SER A 138 -0.12 -12.02 -25.89
CA SER A 138 1.28 -12.09 -25.44
C SER A 138 1.54 -11.19 -24.23
N LEU A 139 0.65 -11.27 -23.23
CA LEU A 139 0.79 -10.55 -21.96
C LEU A 139 1.08 -11.54 -20.84
N LYS A 140 1.87 -11.11 -19.87
CA LYS A 140 2.06 -11.83 -18.61
C LYS A 140 1.57 -10.99 -17.44
N LEU A 141 0.93 -11.64 -16.49
CA LEU A 141 0.55 -11.09 -15.19
C LEU A 141 1.17 -11.98 -14.11
N GLU A 142 2.14 -11.44 -13.38
CA GLU A 142 2.72 -12.06 -12.20
C GLU A 142 1.97 -11.60 -10.96
N LEU A 143 1.51 -12.55 -10.15
CA LEU A 143 0.97 -12.29 -8.81
C LEU A 143 2.01 -12.72 -7.78
N HIS A 144 2.38 -11.79 -6.89
CA HIS A 144 3.45 -11.97 -5.91
C HIS A 144 2.87 -12.06 -4.50
N TYR A 145 3.36 -13.03 -3.72
CA TYR A 145 2.93 -13.28 -2.35
C TYR A 145 4.15 -13.46 -1.45
N LEU A 146 4.32 -12.57 -0.47
CA LEU A 146 5.52 -12.46 0.33
C LEU A 146 5.24 -12.84 1.77
N THR A 147 6.10 -13.69 2.32
CA THR A 147 6.14 -13.98 3.75
C THR A 147 7.33 -13.30 4.40
N PHE A 148 7.22 -12.95 5.68
CA PHE A 148 8.26 -12.26 6.41
C PHE A 148 8.64 -13.03 7.67
N GLU A 149 9.94 -13.01 7.99
CA GLU A 149 10.48 -13.80 9.09
C GLU A 149 9.82 -13.43 10.44
N GLY A 150 9.14 -14.42 11.03
CA GLY A 150 8.48 -14.28 12.33
C GLY A 150 7.29 -13.32 12.36
N GLN A 151 6.77 -12.88 11.21
CA GLN A 151 5.63 -11.97 11.14
C GLN A 151 4.34 -12.71 10.81
N ASN A 152 3.23 -12.21 11.35
CA ASN A 152 1.88 -12.60 10.97
C ASN A 152 1.34 -11.62 9.90
N VAL A 153 2.10 -11.45 8.81
CA VAL A 153 1.79 -10.54 7.71
C VAL A 153 2.10 -11.21 6.38
N LEU A 154 1.22 -11.04 5.41
CA LEU A 154 1.39 -11.44 4.01
C LEU A 154 1.53 -10.20 3.14
N GLY A 155 2.59 -10.12 2.34
CA GLY A 155 2.75 -9.08 1.33
C GLY A 155 2.13 -9.52 -0.01
N ARG A 156 1.51 -8.60 -0.74
CA ARG A 156 0.98 -8.85 -2.09
C ARG A 156 1.25 -7.66 -3.01
N TYR A 157 1.73 -7.95 -4.21
CA TYR A 157 1.74 -7.01 -5.33
C TYR A 157 1.55 -7.77 -6.65
N ALA A 158 1.38 -7.04 -7.75
CA ALA A 158 1.25 -7.62 -9.07
C ALA A 158 2.18 -6.92 -10.06
N LYS A 159 2.58 -7.65 -11.10
CA LYS A 159 3.39 -7.11 -12.19
C LYS A 159 2.80 -7.53 -13.53
N ILE A 160 2.59 -6.57 -14.43
CA ILE A 160 2.18 -6.85 -15.80
C ILE A 160 3.35 -6.62 -16.75
N ILE A 161 3.53 -7.52 -17.71
CA ILE A 161 4.60 -7.48 -18.72
C ILE A 161 3.96 -7.60 -20.10
N ASN A 162 4.33 -6.70 -21.01
CA ASN A 162 3.89 -6.73 -22.39
C ASN A 162 4.95 -7.36 -23.29
N GLU A 163 4.78 -8.64 -23.65
CA GLU A 163 5.65 -9.34 -24.60
C GLU A 163 5.08 -9.33 -26.03
N GLY A 164 3.93 -8.67 -26.22
CA GLY A 164 3.25 -8.56 -27.50
C GLY A 164 3.76 -7.39 -28.34
N THR A 165 3.00 -7.10 -29.39
CA THR A 165 3.32 -6.03 -30.36
C THR A 165 2.39 -4.82 -30.24
N PHE A 166 1.29 -4.95 -29.48
CA PHE A 166 0.35 -3.87 -29.24
C PHE A 166 0.74 -3.07 -28.00
N SER A 167 0.54 -1.76 -28.04
CA SER A 167 0.67 -0.91 -26.84
C SER A 167 -0.65 -0.86 -26.07
N TYR A 168 -0.55 -0.95 -24.75
CA TYR A 168 -1.68 -0.85 -23.83
C TYR A 168 -1.53 0.42 -22.97
N ARG A 169 -2.63 0.81 -22.32
CA ARG A 169 -2.61 1.74 -21.19
C ARG A 169 -3.27 1.07 -20.00
N ILE A 170 -2.61 1.09 -18.85
CA ILE A 170 -3.12 0.54 -17.61
C ILE A 170 -4.02 1.61 -16.99
N ARG A 171 -5.31 1.29 -16.86
CA ARG A 171 -6.33 2.19 -16.30
C ARG A 171 -6.66 1.87 -14.85
N ARG A 172 -6.55 0.60 -14.45
CA ARG A 172 -6.64 0.17 -13.05
C ARG A 172 -5.65 -0.97 -12.83
N PHE A 173 -4.95 -0.94 -11.70
CA PHE A 173 -4.06 -2.03 -11.31
C PHE A 173 -3.94 -2.15 -9.78
N SER A 174 -4.73 -3.06 -9.21
CA SER A 174 -4.71 -3.33 -7.77
C SER A 174 -3.49 -4.18 -7.39
N SER A 175 -2.93 -3.91 -6.22
CA SER A 175 -1.87 -4.69 -5.58
C SER A 175 -2.37 -6.05 -5.11
N PHE A 176 -3.64 -6.14 -4.74
CA PHE A 176 -4.32 -7.40 -4.48
C PHE A 176 -5.80 -7.35 -4.84
N SER A 177 -6.37 -8.53 -5.06
CA SER A 177 -7.81 -8.78 -4.99
C SER A 177 -8.03 -10.11 -4.27
N LEU A 178 -9.01 -10.15 -3.38
CA LEU A 178 -9.44 -11.36 -2.70
C LEU A 178 -10.92 -11.30 -2.35
N SER A 179 -11.50 -12.44 -2.02
CA SER A 179 -12.89 -12.54 -1.62
C SER A 179 -13.02 -13.28 -0.29
N LEU A 180 -13.72 -12.67 0.67
CA LEU A 180 -14.03 -13.27 1.96
C LEU A 180 -15.49 -13.73 2.00
N LEU A 181 -15.74 -14.92 2.52
CA LEU A 181 -17.09 -15.50 2.61
C LEU A 181 -17.65 -15.34 4.03
N ASP A 182 -17.99 -14.10 4.38
CA ASP A 182 -18.72 -13.81 5.61
C ASP A 182 -19.67 -12.61 5.36
N PRO A 183 -21.01 -12.83 5.40
CA PRO A 183 -21.97 -11.76 5.16
C PRO A 183 -22.12 -10.79 6.35
N THR A 184 -21.46 -11.07 7.48
CA THR A 184 -21.49 -10.25 8.70
C THR A 184 -20.38 -9.22 8.77
N LEU A 185 -19.50 -9.17 7.76
CA LEU A 185 -18.36 -8.27 7.72
C LEU A 185 -18.80 -6.80 7.79
N VAL A 186 -18.16 -6.07 8.70
CA VAL A 186 -18.23 -4.62 8.85
C VAL A 186 -16.88 -4.04 8.45
N LEU A 187 -16.89 -3.05 7.57
CA LEU A 187 -15.69 -2.31 7.15
C LEU A 187 -15.37 -1.23 8.19
N HIS A 188 -14.11 -1.12 8.58
CA HIS A 188 -13.59 -0.06 9.44
C HIS A 188 -12.54 0.74 8.67
N ILE A 189 -12.71 2.05 8.65
CA ILE A 189 -11.87 3.01 7.93
C ILE A 189 -11.39 4.10 8.86
N PHE A 190 -10.33 4.79 8.45
CA PHE A 190 -9.79 5.95 9.17
C PHE A 190 -9.89 7.17 8.27
N ARG A 191 -10.83 8.05 8.62
CA ARG A 191 -11.10 9.29 7.90
C ARG A 191 -10.64 10.49 8.70
N GLY A 192 -10.64 11.65 8.08
CA GLY A 192 -10.36 12.88 8.79
C GLY A 192 -10.35 14.09 7.90
N GLY A 193 -9.57 15.05 8.34
CA GLY A 193 -9.08 16.16 7.54
C GLY A 193 -7.87 16.78 8.23
N TRP A 194 -7.31 17.81 7.62
CA TRP A 194 -6.30 18.65 8.25
C TRP A 194 -6.74 19.00 9.67
N ILE A 195 -5.85 18.77 10.65
CA ILE A 195 -6.04 18.96 12.10
C ILE A 195 -7.11 18.06 12.77
N ASP A 196 -7.58 17.03 12.08
CA ASP A 196 -8.63 16.12 12.52
C ASP A 196 -8.44 14.70 11.92
N GLU A 197 -7.21 14.19 11.91
CA GLU A 197 -6.84 12.94 11.25
C GLU A 197 -7.23 11.67 12.05
N PHE A 198 -7.42 10.54 11.35
CA PHE A 198 -7.58 9.19 11.91
C PHE A 198 -8.81 8.92 12.80
N HIS A 199 -9.95 9.55 12.50
CA HIS A 199 -11.23 9.14 13.08
C HIS A 199 -11.69 7.81 12.49
N GLU A 200 -11.92 6.84 13.36
CA GLU A 200 -12.45 5.55 12.96
C GLU A 200 -13.94 5.65 12.62
N GLU A 201 -14.34 5.08 11.49
CA GLU A 201 -15.74 4.92 11.10
C GLU A 201 -16.01 3.46 10.71
N SER A 202 -17.12 2.90 11.21
CA SER A 202 -17.57 1.54 10.90
C SER A 202 -18.76 1.57 9.94
N ILE A 203 -18.63 0.85 8.83
CA ILE A 203 -19.57 0.82 7.70
C ILE A 203 -20.00 -0.63 7.47
N PRO A 204 -21.27 -0.99 7.69
CA PRO A 204 -21.78 -2.31 7.32
C PRO A 204 -21.64 -2.55 5.82
N LEU A 205 -21.16 -3.72 5.42
CA LEU A 205 -21.14 -4.07 4.00
C LEU A 205 -22.56 -4.27 3.49
N THR A 206 -22.88 -3.59 2.38
CA THR A 206 -24.17 -3.71 1.71
C THR A 206 -23.99 -4.35 0.33
N SER A 207 -25.05 -4.40 -0.47
CA SER A 207 -24.97 -4.79 -1.87
C SER A 207 -24.39 -3.70 -2.78
N ALA A 208 -24.18 -2.48 -2.27
CA ALA A 208 -23.54 -1.41 -3.02
C ALA A 208 -22.02 -1.63 -3.11
N ILE A 209 -21.41 -1.05 -4.14
CA ILE A 209 -19.95 -0.94 -4.20
C ILE A 209 -19.56 0.19 -3.26
N THR A 210 -18.69 -0.11 -2.30
CA THR A 210 -18.03 0.90 -1.48
C THR A 210 -16.65 1.14 -2.07
N SER A 211 -16.34 2.41 -2.33
CA SER A 211 -15.04 2.84 -2.84
C SER A 211 -14.50 3.92 -1.91
N LEU A 212 -13.29 3.72 -1.42
CA LEU A 212 -12.51 4.73 -0.71
C LEU A 212 -11.34 5.08 -1.62
N HIS A 213 -10.99 6.35 -1.71
CA HIS A 213 -9.85 6.74 -2.54
C HIS A 213 -9.28 8.10 -2.12
N SER A 214 -8.00 8.29 -2.43
CA SER A 214 -7.33 9.59 -2.43
C SER A 214 -6.91 9.93 -3.85
N SER A 215 -7.25 11.15 -4.28
CA SER A 215 -6.86 11.73 -5.57
C SER A 215 -6.05 13.03 -5.36
N ALA A 216 -5.43 13.18 -4.19
CA ALA A 216 -4.78 14.42 -3.73
C ALA A 216 -3.30 14.55 -4.17
N GLY A 217 -2.78 13.58 -4.93
CA GLY A 217 -1.35 13.43 -5.20
C GLY A 217 -0.56 12.84 -4.01
N SER A 218 -1.25 12.53 -2.91
CA SER A 218 -0.69 11.92 -1.70
C SER A 218 -1.71 10.95 -1.09
N SER A 219 -1.31 10.16 -0.08
CA SER A 219 -2.25 9.32 0.68
C SER A 219 -3.34 10.13 1.39
N SER A 220 -3.13 11.44 1.64
CA SER A 220 -4.07 12.39 2.26
C SER A 220 -4.33 12.23 3.76
N ASP A 221 -4.81 13.32 4.36
CA ASP A 221 -5.43 13.41 5.69
C ASP A 221 -6.91 13.01 5.70
N LEU A 222 -7.50 12.82 4.52
CA LEU A 222 -8.92 12.54 4.35
C LEU A 222 -9.24 11.06 4.55
N HIS A 223 -8.40 10.18 4.00
CA HIS A 223 -8.55 8.73 4.03
C HIS A 223 -7.19 8.07 4.13
N ASN A 224 -6.99 7.18 5.11
CA ASN A 224 -5.76 6.41 5.20
C ASN A 224 -5.83 5.13 4.34
N PRO A 225 -4.75 4.71 3.65
CA PRO A 225 -4.70 3.44 2.91
C PRO A 225 -4.63 2.19 3.81
N PHE A 226 -4.86 2.35 5.12
CA PHE A 226 -5.15 1.27 6.06
C PHE A 226 -6.66 1.17 6.33
N PHE A 227 -7.18 -0.04 6.19
CA PHE A 227 -8.55 -0.38 6.53
C PHE A 227 -8.62 -1.84 6.97
N TYR A 228 -9.70 -2.23 7.63
CA TYR A 228 -9.94 -3.63 7.96
C TYR A 228 -11.42 -3.98 7.86
N VAL A 229 -11.70 -5.27 7.76
CA VAL A 229 -13.05 -5.80 7.92
C VAL A 229 -13.10 -6.70 9.16
N GLN A 230 -14.18 -6.59 9.92
CA GLN A 230 -14.42 -7.35 11.14
C GLN A 230 -15.69 -8.19 10.99
N ALA A 231 -15.57 -9.48 11.26
CA ALA A 231 -16.70 -10.41 11.34
C ALA A 231 -17.43 -10.28 12.69
N GLN A 232 -18.69 -10.71 12.75
CA GLN A 232 -19.44 -10.75 14.01
C GLN A 232 -18.79 -11.67 15.07
N SER A 233 -17.98 -12.64 14.64
CA SER A 233 -17.18 -13.51 15.50
C SER A 233 -16.08 -12.75 16.28
N GLY A 234 -15.70 -11.56 15.83
CA GLY A 234 -14.56 -10.79 16.32
C GLY A 234 -13.31 -10.89 15.44
N GLU A 235 -13.28 -11.85 14.50
CA GLU A 235 -12.19 -12.05 13.54
C GLU A 235 -12.00 -10.82 12.66
N CYS A 236 -10.74 -10.39 12.47
CA CYS A 236 -10.39 -9.19 11.73
C CYS A 236 -9.40 -9.50 10.61
N TYR A 237 -9.64 -8.89 9.45
CA TYR A 237 -8.77 -8.91 8.28
C TYR A 237 -8.37 -7.47 7.95
N GLY A 238 -7.11 -7.12 8.21
CA GLY A 238 -6.58 -5.79 7.95
C GLY A 238 -5.69 -5.74 6.71
N PHE A 239 -5.70 -4.59 6.05
CA PHE A 239 -5.03 -4.32 4.78
C PHE A 239 -4.37 -2.95 4.85
N ASN A 240 -3.13 -2.84 4.37
CA ASN A 240 -2.42 -1.57 4.28
C ASN A 240 -1.63 -1.51 2.95
N LEU A 241 -1.77 -0.42 2.20
CA LEU A 241 -0.96 -0.18 1.00
C LEU A 241 0.32 0.59 1.38
N LEU A 242 1.49 0.02 1.10
CA LEU A 242 2.77 0.68 1.30
C LEU A 242 3.07 1.64 0.14
N TYR A 243 2.28 2.70 0.08
CA TYR A 243 2.31 3.71 -0.96
C TYR A 243 1.84 5.06 -0.40
N SER A 244 2.45 6.14 -0.89
CA SER A 244 2.19 7.49 -0.37
C SER A 244 1.49 8.41 -1.37
N GLY A 245 1.10 7.89 -2.54
CA GLY A 245 0.36 8.63 -3.56
C GLY A 245 -1.13 8.30 -3.57
N ASP A 246 -1.77 8.55 -4.71
CA ASP A 246 -3.19 8.25 -4.93
C ASP A 246 -3.48 6.74 -4.82
N HIS A 247 -4.48 6.36 -4.01
CA HIS A 247 -4.85 4.97 -3.74
C HIS A 247 -6.37 4.79 -3.79
N GLU A 248 -6.81 3.57 -4.10
CA GLU A 248 -8.22 3.17 -4.16
C GLU A 248 -8.43 1.81 -3.46
N GLU A 249 -9.41 1.76 -2.57
CA GLU A 249 -9.91 0.56 -1.92
C GLU A 249 -11.35 0.30 -2.35
N ILE A 250 -11.62 -0.88 -2.89
CA ILE A 250 -12.96 -1.26 -3.36
C ILE A 250 -13.43 -2.48 -2.59
N LEU A 251 -14.63 -2.36 -2.05
CA LEU A 251 -15.36 -3.46 -1.43
C LEU A 251 -16.68 -3.65 -2.16
N GLN A 252 -16.90 -4.84 -2.70
CA GLN A 252 -18.10 -5.19 -3.45
C GLN A 252 -18.59 -6.59 -3.07
N THR A 253 -19.85 -6.67 -2.63
CA THR A 253 -20.50 -7.95 -2.39
C THR A 253 -20.90 -8.60 -3.72
N SER A 254 -20.48 -9.86 -3.90
CA SER A 254 -20.82 -10.66 -5.07
C SER A 254 -22.23 -11.24 -5.00
N PRO A 255 -22.78 -11.74 -6.13
CA PRO A 255 -24.03 -12.48 -6.12
C PRO A 255 -24.04 -13.75 -5.24
N MET A 256 -22.88 -14.32 -4.89
CA MET A 256 -22.79 -15.46 -3.95
C MET A 256 -22.63 -15.05 -2.49
N GLY A 257 -22.59 -13.75 -2.20
CA GLY A 257 -22.46 -13.25 -0.83
C GLY A 257 -21.03 -13.19 -0.30
N PHE A 258 -20.01 -13.53 -1.09
CA PHE A 258 -18.64 -13.17 -0.74
C PHE A 258 -18.39 -11.67 -0.95
N ALA A 259 -17.65 -11.03 -0.05
CA ALA A 259 -17.18 -9.66 -0.18
C ALA A 259 -15.83 -9.66 -0.92
N ARG A 260 -15.80 -9.15 -2.15
CA ARG A 260 -14.56 -8.92 -2.89
C ARG A 260 -13.94 -7.61 -2.41
N ILE A 261 -12.67 -7.68 -2.06
CA ILE A 261 -11.86 -6.58 -1.57
C ILE A 261 -10.65 -6.44 -2.52
N SER A 262 -10.38 -5.22 -2.97
CA SER A 262 -9.18 -4.90 -3.75
C SER A 262 -8.62 -3.55 -3.33
N CYS A 263 -7.30 -3.41 -3.39
CA CYS A 263 -6.61 -2.15 -3.07
C CYS A 263 -5.39 -1.98 -3.98
N GLY A 264 -5.11 -0.74 -4.39
CA GLY A 264 -3.91 -0.37 -5.16
C GLY A 264 -3.90 1.11 -5.52
N ILE A 265 -3.24 1.46 -6.62
CA ILE A 265 -3.19 2.84 -7.13
C ILE A 265 -4.60 3.26 -7.57
N ASP A 266 -5.00 4.49 -7.22
CA ASP A 266 -6.28 5.06 -7.65
C ASP A 266 -6.41 5.11 -9.18
N SER A 267 -7.61 4.86 -9.69
CA SER A 267 -7.86 4.76 -11.13
C SER A 267 -8.35 6.05 -11.78
N GLU A 268 -8.66 7.09 -11.01
CA GLU A 268 -9.19 8.36 -11.52
C GLU A 268 -8.10 9.18 -12.20
N ASN A 269 -6.96 9.34 -11.52
CA ASN A 269 -5.80 10.10 -12.03
C ASN A 269 -4.71 9.23 -12.68
N PHE A 270 -4.96 7.92 -12.85
CA PHE A 270 -3.97 6.97 -13.34
C PHE A 270 -4.28 6.49 -14.76
N LEU A 271 -3.29 6.64 -15.66
CA LEU A 271 -3.31 6.04 -16.99
C LEU A 271 -1.88 5.79 -17.46
N TYR A 272 -1.34 4.62 -17.14
CA TYR A 272 0.07 4.33 -17.36
C TYR A 272 0.31 3.66 -18.73
N PRO A 273 1.19 4.19 -19.59
CA PRO A 273 1.51 3.55 -20.86
C PRO A 273 2.29 2.25 -20.64
N LEU A 274 1.94 1.21 -21.40
CA LEU A 274 2.64 -0.08 -21.39
C LEU A 274 2.98 -0.48 -22.83
N ALA A 275 4.14 -0.05 -23.30
CA ALA A 275 4.63 -0.35 -24.64
C ALA A 275 5.14 -1.81 -24.75
N PRO A 276 5.29 -2.34 -25.98
CA PRO A 276 5.97 -3.61 -26.22
C PRO A 276 7.34 -3.69 -25.53
N GLY A 277 7.56 -4.76 -24.76
CA GLY A 277 8.78 -5.01 -23.99
C GLY A 277 8.82 -4.33 -22.61
N GLU A 278 7.82 -3.50 -22.26
CA GLU A 278 7.76 -2.84 -20.96
C GLU A 278 7.02 -3.68 -19.92
N SER A 279 7.23 -3.34 -18.65
CA SER A 279 6.52 -3.93 -17.52
C SER A 279 6.20 -2.86 -16.49
N PHE A 280 5.14 -3.09 -15.72
CA PHE A 280 4.73 -2.22 -14.63
C PHE A 280 4.39 -3.06 -13.40
N SER A 281 4.84 -2.63 -12.23
CA SER A 281 4.53 -3.26 -10.94
C SER A 281 3.62 -2.35 -10.12
N SER A 282 2.65 -2.91 -9.42
CA SER A 282 1.88 -2.17 -8.41
C SER A 282 2.67 -2.04 -7.10
N PRO A 283 2.29 -1.10 -6.21
CA PRO A 283 2.91 -0.97 -4.89
C PRO A 283 2.66 -2.22 -4.05
N LEU A 284 3.46 -2.41 -3.00
CA LEU A 284 3.26 -3.52 -2.07
C LEU A 284 2.06 -3.25 -1.14
N ALA A 285 1.09 -4.14 -1.12
CA ALA A 285 0.09 -4.21 -0.06
C ALA A 285 0.51 -5.24 0.99
N VAL A 286 0.14 -5.02 2.24
CA VAL A 286 0.37 -5.95 3.35
C VAL A 286 -0.94 -6.28 4.05
N LEU A 287 -1.11 -7.55 4.38
CA LEU A 287 -2.34 -8.14 4.89
C LEU A 287 -2.04 -8.83 6.22
N SER A 288 -2.92 -8.66 7.19
CA SER A 288 -2.85 -9.38 8.48
C SER A 288 -4.22 -9.87 8.89
N HIS A 289 -4.25 -11.05 9.50
CA HIS A 289 -5.44 -11.64 10.11
C HIS A 289 -5.23 -11.74 11.63
N GLY A 290 -6.30 -11.67 12.41
CA GLY A 290 -6.29 -11.98 13.84
C GLY A 290 -7.68 -12.28 14.37
N ASP A 291 -7.77 -13.03 15.48
CA ASP A 291 -9.06 -13.38 16.10
C ASP A 291 -9.69 -12.18 16.85
N SER A 292 -8.97 -11.05 16.90
CA SER A 292 -9.45 -9.75 17.37
C SER A 292 -8.71 -8.60 16.67
N GLU A 293 -9.29 -7.41 16.76
CA GLU A 293 -8.67 -6.17 16.29
C GLU A 293 -7.28 -5.94 16.93
N SER A 294 -7.14 -6.23 18.23
CA SER A 294 -5.87 -6.04 18.95
C SER A 294 -4.77 -6.96 18.43
N GLU A 295 -5.09 -8.20 18.05
CA GLU A 295 -4.12 -9.14 17.48
C GLU A 295 -3.69 -8.74 16.06
N MET A 296 -4.65 -8.33 15.24
CA MET A 296 -4.41 -7.84 13.88
C MET A 296 -3.54 -6.57 13.90
N THR A 297 -3.94 -5.56 14.69
CA THR A 297 -3.17 -4.30 14.81
C THR A 297 -1.78 -4.52 15.42
N SER A 298 -1.66 -5.39 16.43
CA SER A 298 -0.36 -5.76 17.00
C SER A 298 0.56 -6.43 15.98
N SER A 299 0.01 -7.18 15.03
CA SER A 299 0.78 -7.80 13.94
C SER A 299 1.33 -6.74 12.99
N PHE A 300 0.51 -5.75 12.59
CA PHE A 300 1.00 -4.59 11.82
C PHE A 300 2.05 -3.79 12.59
N HIS A 301 1.85 -3.50 13.87
CA HIS A 301 2.82 -2.76 14.68
C HIS A 301 4.17 -3.48 14.76
N ARG A 302 4.17 -4.81 14.96
CA ARG A 302 5.41 -5.60 14.95
C ARG A 302 6.08 -5.60 13.58
N PHE A 303 5.30 -5.78 12.52
CA PHE A 303 5.80 -5.74 11.15
C PHE A 303 6.43 -4.39 10.81
N ILE A 304 5.74 -3.27 11.05
CA ILE A 304 6.27 -1.94 10.78
C ILE A 304 7.59 -1.72 11.54
N ARG A 305 7.63 -2.07 12.83
CA ARG A 305 8.81 -1.88 13.67
C ARG A 305 10.01 -2.75 13.29
N SER A 306 9.77 -3.97 12.81
CA SER A 306 10.84 -4.94 12.54
C SER A 306 11.28 -4.98 11.07
N CYS A 307 10.35 -4.76 10.13
CA CYS A 307 10.56 -4.90 8.70
C CYS A 307 10.61 -3.54 7.96
N LEU A 308 9.78 -2.56 8.33
CA LEU A 308 9.69 -1.30 7.56
C LEU A 308 10.58 -0.18 8.08
N LEU A 309 10.70 -0.03 9.40
CA LEU A 309 11.59 0.99 9.95
C LEU A 309 13.02 0.76 9.43
N PRO A 310 13.75 1.84 9.09
CA PRO A 310 15.17 1.75 8.82
C PRO A 310 15.88 1.02 9.96
N GLU A 311 16.81 0.14 9.64
CA GLU A 311 17.48 -0.72 10.64
C GLU A 311 18.11 0.11 11.77
N SER A 312 18.67 1.27 11.44
CA SER A 312 19.25 2.23 12.38
C SER A 312 18.26 2.82 13.39
N HIS A 313 16.95 2.63 13.20
CA HIS A 313 15.89 3.18 14.04
C HIS A 313 15.08 2.11 14.80
N VAL A 314 15.40 0.82 14.60
CA VAL A 314 14.69 -0.29 15.27
C VAL A 314 15.16 -0.41 16.72
N GLY A 315 14.22 -0.39 17.66
CA GLY A 315 14.52 -0.52 19.10
C GLY A 315 15.25 0.68 19.70
N ILE A 316 15.46 1.75 18.94
CA ILE A 316 16.10 2.98 19.39
C ILE A 316 15.03 3.95 19.91
N PRO A 317 15.10 4.39 21.18
CA PRO A 317 14.25 5.47 21.70
C PRO A 317 14.40 6.73 20.83
N ARG A 318 13.29 7.41 20.54
CA ARG A 318 13.31 8.65 19.78
C ARG A 318 13.55 9.83 20.71
N PRO A 319 14.36 10.84 20.31
CA PRO A 319 14.69 11.95 21.18
C PRO A 319 13.43 12.76 21.54
N ILE A 320 13.37 13.28 22.75
CA ILE A 320 12.41 14.31 23.14
C ILE A 320 12.76 15.59 22.36
N VAL A 321 11.84 16.03 21.51
CA VAL A 321 12.03 17.16 20.58
C VAL A 321 11.42 18.45 21.14
N TYR A 322 12.12 19.55 20.98
CA TYR A 322 11.56 20.90 21.01
C TYR A 322 11.60 21.48 19.59
N ASN A 323 10.44 21.78 19.03
CA ASN A 323 10.29 22.43 17.73
C ASN A 323 9.82 23.89 17.95
N ASN A 324 10.40 24.85 17.22
CA ASN A 324 10.09 26.27 17.42
C ASN A 324 8.87 26.79 16.63
N TRP A 325 8.19 25.97 15.81
CA TRP A 325 7.09 26.40 14.94
C TRP A 325 6.01 27.19 15.69
N GLU A 326 5.29 26.58 16.62
CA GLU A 326 4.26 27.30 17.38
C GLU A 326 4.83 28.32 18.39
N ALA A 327 6.12 28.18 18.73
CA ALA A 327 6.77 29.08 19.68
C ALA A 327 7.09 30.45 19.07
N THR A 328 7.34 30.50 17.75
CA THR A 328 7.79 31.72 17.07
C THR A 328 7.12 31.99 15.73
N TYR A 329 6.52 30.98 15.11
CA TYR A 329 6.27 30.93 13.68
C TYR A 329 7.52 31.44 12.94
N PHE A 330 7.33 32.35 11.97
CA PHE A 330 8.42 32.98 11.22
C PHE A 330 9.18 34.08 11.98
N ASP A 331 8.69 34.53 13.14
CA ASP A 331 9.29 35.63 13.93
C ASP A 331 10.40 35.11 14.85
N PHE A 332 11.57 34.82 14.27
CA PHE A 332 12.76 34.48 15.04
C PHE A 332 14.04 35.09 14.47
N ASP A 333 15.01 35.21 15.35
CA ASP A 333 16.41 35.49 15.03
C ASP A 333 17.33 34.53 15.83
N GLU A 334 18.62 34.55 15.51
CA GLU A 334 19.59 33.67 16.15
C GLU A 334 19.64 33.82 17.69
N PRO A 335 19.63 35.03 18.28
CA PRO A 335 19.51 35.19 19.74
C PRO A 335 18.26 34.56 20.36
N LYS A 336 17.08 34.73 19.76
CA LYS A 336 15.82 34.13 20.23
C LYS A 336 15.92 32.60 20.21
N LEU A 337 16.42 32.02 19.12
CA LEU A 337 16.64 30.57 19.01
C LEU A 337 17.64 30.05 20.05
N ARG A 338 18.76 30.75 20.28
CA ARG A 338 19.73 30.39 21.33
C ARG A 338 19.11 30.41 22.73
N SER A 339 18.23 31.39 23.00
CA SER A 339 17.50 31.47 24.26
C SER A 339 16.55 30.28 24.44
N LEU A 340 15.76 29.94 23.41
CA LEU A 340 14.85 28.78 23.42
C LEU A 340 15.62 27.47 23.59
N ALA A 341 16.69 27.26 22.81
CA ALA A 341 17.54 26.08 22.92
C ALA A 341 18.19 25.96 24.32
N GLY A 342 18.60 27.08 24.92
CA GLY A 342 19.13 27.09 26.29
C GLY A 342 18.09 26.64 27.32
N LYS A 343 16.83 27.08 27.18
CA LYS A 343 15.72 26.66 28.05
C LYS A 343 15.36 25.19 27.82
N ALA A 344 15.25 24.76 26.57
CA ALA A 344 14.98 23.37 26.20
C ALA A 344 16.02 22.42 26.83
N ALA A 345 17.32 22.73 26.69
CA ALA A 345 18.39 21.96 27.31
C ALA A 345 18.26 21.88 28.85
N SER A 346 17.86 22.98 29.50
CA SER A 346 17.66 23.00 30.96
C SER A 346 16.49 22.12 31.44
N LEU A 347 15.56 21.78 30.54
CA LEU A 347 14.42 20.88 30.79
C LEU A 347 14.73 19.42 30.43
N GLY A 348 15.92 19.12 29.89
CA GLY A 348 16.31 17.79 29.45
C GLY A 348 15.80 17.40 28.06
N VAL A 349 15.44 18.37 27.22
CA VAL A 349 15.15 18.13 25.79
C VAL A 349 16.40 17.57 25.11
N GLU A 350 16.22 16.62 24.20
CA GLU A 350 17.31 15.87 23.56
C GLU A 350 17.57 16.33 22.12
N CYS A 351 16.59 16.93 21.46
CA CYS A 351 16.72 17.47 20.10
C CYS A 351 16.02 18.84 19.97
N PHE A 352 16.73 19.82 19.43
CA PHE A 352 16.17 21.12 19.06
C PHE A 352 15.98 21.18 17.55
N VAL A 353 14.74 21.35 17.10
CA VAL A 353 14.39 21.46 15.68
C VAL A 353 14.19 22.93 15.33
N LEU A 354 14.93 23.38 14.30
CA LEU A 354 14.66 24.63 13.62
C LEU A 354 13.63 24.40 12.51
N ASP A 355 12.43 24.94 12.70
CA ASP A 355 11.30 24.83 11.77
C ASP A 355 11.34 25.88 10.63
N ASP A 356 10.25 26.03 9.87
CA ASP A 356 10.15 26.90 8.69
C ASP A 356 10.58 28.36 8.99
N GLY A 357 11.14 29.03 7.97
CA GLY A 357 11.55 30.43 8.02
C GLY A 357 13.06 30.68 8.07
N TRP A 358 13.89 29.63 8.03
CA TRP A 358 15.35 29.73 8.14
C TRP A 358 16.07 30.05 6.81
N PHE A 359 15.38 29.91 5.69
CA PHE A 359 15.93 29.98 4.33
C PHE A 359 15.41 31.19 3.53
N GLY A 360 16.10 31.51 2.43
CA GLY A 360 15.74 32.57 1.48
C GLY A 360 15.36 33.88 2.16
N LYS A 361 14.15 34.36 1.85
CA LYS A 361 13.48 35.52 2.49
C LYS A 361 12.17 35.10 3.18
N ARG A 362 12.12 33.87 3.69
CA ARG A 362 10.95 33.18 4.30
C ARG A 362 10.57 33.80 5.65
N ASP A 363 10.01 35.00 5.62
CA ASP A 363 9.45 35.69 6.80
C ASP A 363 7.93 35.46 6.96
N ASN A 364 7.34 34.71 6.03
CA ASN A 364 5.98 34.20 6.03
C ASN A 364 5.89 33.01 5.04
N ASP A 365 4.72 32.42 4.92
CA ASP A 365 4.41 31.25 4.08
C ASP A 365 4.24 31.55 2.58
N ARG A 366 4.42 32.82 2.13
CA ARG A 366 4.06 33.25 0.77
C ARG A 366 5.20 33.26 -0.26
N CYS A 367 6.43 32.91 0.13
CA CYS A 367 7.60 33.00 -0.76
C CYS A 367 8.71 32.01 -0.39
N SER A 368 9.77 31.95 -1.21
CA SER A 368 11.06 31.26 -0.94
C SER A 368 11.07 29.72 -0.92
N LEU A 369 9.96 28.98 -1.02
CA LEU A 369 10.05 27.53 -1.24
C LEU A 369 10.80 27.26 -2.55
N GLY A 370 11.81 26.41 -2.49
CA GLY A 370 12.80 26.19 -3.56
C GLY A 370 14.17 26.84 -3.29
N ASP A 371 14.24 27.90 -2.47
CA ASP A 371 15.47 28.66 -2.21
C ASP A 371 16.13 28.25 -0.88
N TRP A 372 16.80 27.10 -0.85
CA TRP A 372 17.31 26.44 0.37
C TRP A 372 18.60 27.02 0.97
N GLU A 373 18.90 28.30 0.71
CA GLU A 373 20.05 29.01 1.27
C GLU A 373 19.69 29.70 2.59
N ALA A 374 20.54 29.59 3.61
CA ALA A 374 20.26 30.15 4.93
C ALA A 374 20.09 31.69 4.89
N ASN A 375 18.99 32.19 5.47
CA ASN A 375 18.72 33.61 5.59
C ASN A 375 19.68 34.28 6.58
N ARG A 376 20.74 34.92 6.05
CA ARG A 376 21.79 35.56 6.85
C ARG A 376 21.33 36.79 7.65
N LYS A 377 20.14 37.34 7.38
CA LYS A 377 19.59 38.42 8.20
C LYS A 377 19.04 37.88 9.53
N LYS A 378 18.33 36.75 9.49
CA LYS A 378 17.83 36.04 10.68
C LYS A 378 18.93 35.27 11.41
N LEU A 379 19.80 34.62 10.63
CA LEU A 379 20.89 33.78 11.09
C LEU A 379 22.23 34.34 10.58
N PRO A 380 22.79 35.40 11.20
CA PRO A 380 24.08 35.98 10.77
C PRO A 380 25.20 34.96 10.64
N HIS A 381 25.23 33.96 11.53
CA HIS A 381 26.22 32.89 11.50
C HIS A 381 25.75 31.65 10.71
N GLY A 382 24.60 31.75 10.04
CA GLY A 382 23.94 30.68 9.30
C GLY A 382 23.51 29.52 10.19
N LEU A 383 23.16 28.39 9.57
CA LEU A 383 22.76 27.17 10.29
C LEU A 383 23.87 26.67 11.25
N ARG A 384 25.14 26.87 10.89
CA ARG A 384 26.29 26.47 11.73
C ARG A 384 26.29 27.18 13.08
N GLY A 385 25.89 28.45 13.13
CA GLY A 385 25.89 29.21 14.38
C GLY A 385 24.94 28.63 15.42
N ILE A 386 23.72 28.30 15.00
CA ILE A 386 22.70 27.72 15.89
C ILE A 386 22.98 26.23 16.17
N SER A 387 23.37 25.44 15.17
CA SER A 387 23.66 24.01 15.38
C SER A 387 24.87 23.80 16.31
N ASP A 388 25.95 24.57 16.16
CA ASP A 388 27.11 24.51 17.07
C ASP A 388 26.71 24.88 18.51
N PHE A 389 25.74 25.78 18.69
CA PHE A 389 25.22 26.14 20.01
C PHE A 389 24.38 25.01 20.62
N VAL A 390 23.48 24.43 19.83
CA VAL A 390 22.63 23.30 20.23
C VAL A 390 23.50 22.10 20.64
N HIS A 391 24.51 21.75 19.85
CA HIS A 391 25.46 20.69 20.19
C HIS A 391 26.26 21.00 21.47
N LYS A 392 26.69 22.26 21.67
CA LYS A 392 27.36 22.68 22.93
C LYS A 392 26.45 22.57 24.17
N LYS A 393 25.14 22.52 23.97
CA LYS A 393 24.15 22.27 25.02
C LYS A 393 23.81 20.79 25.22
N GLY A 394 24.45 19.89 24.47
CA GLY A 394 24.28 18.44 24.60
C GLY A 394 23.05 17.89 23.88
N MET A 395 22.43 18.66 22.98
CA MET A 395 21.25 18.24 22.21
C MET A 395 21.60 17.95 20.75
N LEU A 396 20.80 17.13 20.07
CA LEU A 396 20.77 16.98 18.62
C LEU A 396 20.16 18.23 17.97
N PHE A 397 20.53 18.47 16.71
CA PHE A 397 19.95 19.54 15.89
C PHE A 397 19.12 18.94 14.75
N GLY A 398 17.84 19.30 14.68
CA GLY A 398 16.95 18.97 13.58
C GLY A 398 16.65 20.20 12.72
N LEU A 399 16.30 19.98 11.45
CA LEU A 399 16.00 21.03 10.49
C LEU A 399 14.79 20.63 9.66
N TRP A 400 13.85 21.56 9.50
CA TRP A 400 12.69 21.40 8.63
C TRP A 400 13.04 21.67 7.16
N LEU A 401 12.45 20.88 6.26
CA LEU A 401 12.55 20.99 4.80
C LEU A 401 11.20 20.64 4.15
N GLU A 402 10.89 21.27 3.03
CA GLU A 402 9.73 20.98 2.17
C GLU A 402 10.17 20.97 0.70
N PRO A 403 10.97 19.98 0.29
CA PRO A 403 11.68 19.99 -1.00
C PRO A 403 10.76 19.81 -2.22
N GLU A 404 9.54 19.35 -2.01
CA GLU A 404 8.55 19.02 -3.04
C GLU A 404 7.76 20.25 -3.54
N ALA A 405 7.89 21.39 -2.86
CA ALA A 405 7.12 22.60 -3.14
C ALA A 405 7.99 23.74 -3.68
N ILE A 406 7.37 24.62 -4.47
CA ILE A 406 7.99 25.81 -5.04
C ILE A 406 7.09 27.04 -4.89
N SER A 407 7.66 28.18 -4.52
CA SER A 407 6.94 29.45 -4.45
C SER A 407 7.08 30.25 -5.75
N PRO A 408 6.01 30.87 -6.27
CA PRO A 408 6.12 31.79 -7.42
C PRO A 408 7.09 32.96 -7.16
N ASP A 409 7.19 33.41 -5.91
CA ASP A 409 8.20 34.36 -5.46
C ASP A 409 9.41 33.62 -4.85
N SER A 410 10.18 32.95 -5.72
CA SER A 410 11.46 32.30 -5.41
C SER A 410 12.43 32.48 -6.59
N GLU A 411 13.73 32.45 -6.32
CA GLU A 411 14.74 32.48 -7.39
C GLU A 411 14.66 31.20 -8.24
N LEU A 412 14.36 30.05 -7.63
CA LEU A 412 14.17 28.79 -8.34
C LEU A 412 13.04 28.89 -9.38
N PHE A 413 11.88 29.43 -9.02
CA PHE A 413 10.75 29.56 -9.95
C PHE A 413 11.05 30.56 -11.08
N LEU A 414 11.75 31.66 -10.77
CA LEU A 414 12.15 32.63 -11.78
C LEU A 414 13.13 32.04 -12.80
N ALA A 415 13.99 31.11 -12.37
CA ALA A 415 14.93 30.42 -13.24
C ALA A 415 14.27 29.27 -14.02
N HIS A 416 13.35 28.54 -13.38
CA HIS A 416 12.74 27.31 -13.88
C HIS A 416 11.21 27.30 -13.64
N PRO A 417 10.43 28.15 -14.34
CA PRO A 417 8.98 28.22 -14.14
C PRO A 417 8.22 27.00 -14.73
N ASP A 418 8.92 26.14 -15.48
CA ASP A 418 8.39 24.90 -16.07
C ASP A 418 8.53 23.67 -15.15
N TRP A 419 9.25 23.80 -14.03
CA TRP A 419 9.28 22.83 -12.93
C TRP A 419 8.11 23.09 -11.99
#